data_AF-A0A1S3NIJ5-F1
#
_entry.id   AF-A0A1S3NIJ5-F1
#
_cell.length_a   1.000
_cell.length_b   1.000
_cell.length_c   1.000
_cell.angle_alpha   90.00
_cell.angle_beta   90.00
_cell.angle_gamma   90.00
#
_symmetry.space_group_name_H-M   'P 1'
#
loop_
_entity.id
_entity.type
_entity.pdbx_description
1 polymer ?
#
loop_
_entity_poly.entity_id
_entity_poly.type
_entity_poly.pdbx_seq_one_letter_code
_entity_poly.pdbx_strand_id
1 'polypeptide(L)'
;MISLRGGSVTSGGRFRCPSCRHEVVLDHYGVYGLQRNLLVDNIIDMFKQESTSSPRSAAPERTEEQAMCQEHEEEEVNIYCVTHSVPTCSMCKVFGAHQDCEVAPLKSMYQTQKTELTDGIAMMVGNNDRIQGIISQLKETCQTIEVTGPVWQHLSFCLCLSVCLSHRQTTETRMLL
;
A
#
# COMPACT_ATOMS: atom_id res chain seq x y z
N MET A 1 28.39 -2.80 -13.17
CA MET A 1 28.37 -4.02 -14.02
C MET A 1 27.50 -5.05 -13.36
N ILE A 2 26.23 -5.14 -13.77
CA ILE A 2 25.27 -6.09 -13.20
C ILE A 2 25.50 -7.41 -13.95
N SER A 3 25.91 -8.44 -13.22
CA SER A 3 26.27 -9.75 -13.78
C SER A 3 25.00 -10.46 -14.27
N LEU A 4 24.81 -10.52 -15.59
CA LEU A 4 23.90 -11.49 -16.20
C LEU A 4 24.58 -12.87 -16.12
N ARG A 5 24.27 -13.65 -15.08
CA ARG A 5 24.52 -15.09 -15.10
C ARG A 5 23.27 -15.79 -15.62
N GLY A 6 23.39 -16.28 -16.86
CA GLY A 6 22.46 -17.22 -17.46
C GLY A 6 22.32 -18.47 -16.59
N GLY A 7 21.07 -18.81 -16.28
CA GLY A 7 20.68 -20.06 -15.65
C GLY A 7 20.04 -20.97 -16.68
N SER A 8 20.70 -22.09 -16.90
CA SER A 8 20.37 -23.21 -17.78
C SER A 8 18.90 -23.66 -17.76
N VAL A 9 18.42 -24.03 -18.95
CA VAL A 9 17.21 -24.81 -19.23
C VAL A 9 17.23 -26.11 -18.42
N THR A 10 16.33 -26.23 -17.44
CA THR A 10 15.94 -27.54 -16.90
C THR A 10 14.42 -27.59 -16.80
N SER A 11 13.88 -28.64 -17.38
CA SER A 11 12.46 -28.99 -17.43
C SER A 11 11.90 -29.11 -16.01
N GLY A 12 10.87 -28.34 -15.66
CA GLY A 12 10.24 -28.33 -14.33
C GLY A 12 10.93 -27.43 -13.30
N GLY A 13 11.11 -26.14 -13.62
CA GLY A 13 11.81 -25.19 -12.76
C GLY A 13 10.97 -24.65 -11.60
N ARG A 14 11.59 -24.47 -10.43
CA ARG A 14 11.04 -23.69 -9.32
C ARG A 14 11.39 -22.21 -9.53
N PHE A 15 10.39 -21.35 -9.56
CA PHE A 15 10.56 -19.90 -9.67
C PHE A 15 10.50 -19.25 -8.29
N ARG A 16 11.48 -18.41 -7.96
CA ARG A 16 11.44 -17.60 -6.73
C ARG A 16 11.03 -16.18 -7.05
N CYS A 17 9.97 -15.71 -6.41
CA CYS A 17 9.55 -14.31 -6.50
C CYS A 17 10.71 -13.40 -6.03
N PRO A 18 11.15 -12.43 -6.85
CA PRO A 18 12.25 -11.53 -6.50
C PRO A 18 11.96 -10.69 -5.24
N SER A 19 10.69 -10.39 -4.98
CA SER A 19 10.26 -9.49 -3.91
C SER A 19 10.03 -10.21 -2.59
N CYS A 20 9.33 -11.35 -2.60
CA CYS A 20 8.95 -12.07 -1.37
C CYS A 20 9.65 -13.41 -1.19
N ARG A 21 10.51 -13.84 -2.12
CA ARG A 21 11.25 -15.12 -2.14
C ARG A 21 10.38 -16.37 -2.10
N HIS A 22 9.07 -16.24 -2.24
CA HIS A 22 8.15 -17.37 -2.35
C HIS A 22 8.49 -18.22 -3.58
N GLU A 23 8.49 -19.53 -3.42
CA GLU A 23 8.89 -20.49 -4.44
C GLU A 23 7.66 -21.14 -5.09
N VAL A 24 7.52 -20.95 -6.39
CA VAL A 24 6.40 -21.42 -7.22
C VAL A 24 6.92 -22.53 -8.13
N VAL A 25 6.19 -23.64 -8.22
CA VAL A 25 6.51 -24.71 -9.19
C VAL A 25 5.95 -24.30 -10.55
N LEU A 26 6.79 -24.28 -11.58
CA LEU A 26 6.36 -23.94 -12.94
C LEU A 26 5.97 -25.20 -13.73
N ASP A 27 4.92 -25.07 -14.55
CA ASP A 27 4.54 -26.08 -15.53
C ASP A 27 5.51 -26.13 -16.72
N HIS A 28 5.22 -26.99 -17.70
CA HIS A 28 6.00 -27.14 -18.95
C HIS A 28 6.19 -25.83 -19.73
N TYR A 29 5.33 -24.83 -19.50
CA TYR A 29 5.41 -23.49 -20.10
C TYR A 29 6.35 -22.53 -19.33
N GLY A 30 6.96 -22.97 -18.22
CA GLY A 30 7.87 -22.15 -17.43
C GLY A 30 7.19 -20.90 -16.87
N VAL A 31 7.92 -19.79 -16.82
CA VAL A 31 7.42 -18.49 -16.32
C VAL A 31 6.26 -17.93 -17.14
N TYR A 32 6.10 -18.35 -18.40
CA TYR A 32 5.00 -17.92 -19.26
C TYR A 32 3.65 -18.56 -18.89
N GLY A 33 3.65 -19.58 -18.02
CA GLY A 33 2.43 -20.18 -17.47
C GLY A 33 1.86 -19.45 -16.25
N LEU A 34 2.57 -18.46 -15.70
CA LEU A 34 2.04 -17.65 -14.60
C LEU A 34 0.84 -16.83 -15.05
N GLN A 35 -0.13 -16.65 -14.17
CA GLN A 35 -1.34 -15.89 -14.46
C GLN A 35 -0.98 -14.46 -14.89
N ARG A 36 -1.44 -14.07 -16.09
CA ARG A 36 -1.19 -12.74 -16.63
C ARG A 36 -1.93 -11.68 -15.84
N ASN A 37 -1.27 -10.56 -15.62
CA ASN A 37 -1.92 -9.39 -15.04
C ASN A 37 -2.61 -8.62 -16.17
N LEU A 38 -3.90 -8.92 -16.37
CA LEU A 38 -4.72 -8.31 -17.43
C LEU A 38 -4.75 -6.77 -17.34
N LEU A 39 -4.59 -6.18 -16.15
CA LEU A 39 -4.49 -4.72 -16.02
C LEU A 39 -3.20 -4.19 -16.65
N VAL A 40 -2.09 -4.87 -16.42
CA VAL A 40 -0.79 -4.48 -17.00
C VAL A 40 -0.80 -4.68 -18.50
N ASP A 41 -1.39 -5.77 -18.99
CA ASP A 41 -1.58 -5.99 -20.43
C ASP A 41 -2.45 -4.90 -21.05
N ASN A 42 -3.58 -4.54 -20.42
CA ASN A 42 -4.43 -3.44 -20.86
C ASN A 42 -3.69 -2.09 -20.89
N ILE A 43 -2.84 -1.81 -19.90
CA ILE A 43 -2.01 -0.61 -19.86
C ILE A 43 -1.00 -0.61 -21.02
N ILE A 44 -0.33 -1.74 -21.27
CA ILE A 44 0.64 -1.89 -22.37
C ILE A 44 -0.05 -1.70 -23.72
N ASP A 45 -1.24 -2.24 -23.90
CA ASP A 45 -1.99 -2.12 -25.15
C ASP A 45 -2.46 -0.67 -25.40
N MET A 46 -2.84 0.07 -24.36
CA MET A 46 -3.11 1.51 -24.46
C MET A 46 -1.87 2.28 -24.94
N PHE A 47 -0.69 2.02 -24.37
CA PHE A 47 0.56 2.68 -24.80
C PHE A 47 0.99 2.31 -26.23
N LYS A 48 0.74 1.07 -26.67
CA LYS A 48 0.97 0.64 -28.07
C LYS A 48 0.01 1.30 -29.04
N GLN A 49 -1.26 1.45 -28.66
CA GLN A 49 -2.27 2.12 -29.48
C GLN A 49 -1.94 3.61 -29.65
N GLU A 50 -1.54 4.29 -28.56
CA GLU A 50 -1.14 5.71 -28.59
C GLU A 50 0.10 5.99 -29.44
N SER A 51 0.98 5.00 -29.63
CA SER A 51 2.12 5.12 -30.56
C SER A 51 1.76 4.90 -32.03
N THR A 52 0.54 4.43 -32.33
CA THR A 52 0.05 4.18 -33.71
C THR A 52 -1.09 5.09 -34.15
N SER A 53 -1.73 5.85 -33.26
CA SER A 53 -2.84 6.75 -33.60
C SER A 53 -2.59 8.20 -33.16
N SER A 54 -2.44 9.09 -34.15
CA SER A 54 -2.45 10.56 -34.02
C SER A 54 -3.70 11.07 -33.26
N PRO A 55 -3.63 12.18 -32.50
CA PRO A 55 -4.59 12.47 -31.45
C PRO A 55 -5.90 12.99 -32.03
N ARG A 56 -6.97 12.22 -31.81
CA ARG A 56 -8.35 12.69 -31.93
C ARG A 56 -9.05 12.51 -30.61
N SER A 57 -9.21 13.64 -29.93
CA SER A 57 -10.45 14.07 -29.25
C SER A 57 -11.50 12.98 -29.04
N ALA A 58 -11.59 12.49 -27.81
CA ALA A 58 -12.79 12.43 -27.00
C ALA A 58 -12.41 11.63 -25.75
N ALA A 59 -12.68 12.16 -24.57
CA ALA A 59 -12.79 11.31 -23.40
C ALA A 59 -13.71 10.15 -23.77
N PRO A 60 -13.34 8.89 -23.52
CA PRO A 60 -14.30 7.82 -23.67
C PRO A 60 -15.36 8.08 -22.59
N GLU A 61 -16.53 8.54 -23.01
CA GLU A 61 -17.76 8.24 -22.28
C GLU A 61 -17.75 6.73 -22.15
N ARG A 62 -17.35 6.26 -20.96
CA ARG A 62 -17.47 4.87 -20.58
C ARG A 62 -18.96 4.59 -20.53
N THR A 63 -19.51 4.11 -21.63
CA THR A 63 -20.79 3.42 -21.62
C THR A 63 -20.67 2.39 -20.50
N GLU A 64 -21.46 2.54 -19.44
CA GLU A 64 -21.52 1.56 -18.38
C GLU A 64 -21.96 0.25 -19.06
N GLU A 65 -21.03 -0.67 -19.31
CA GLU A 65 -21.37 -2.02 -19.76
C GLU A 65 -22.20 -2.64 -18.64
N GLN A 66 -23.52 -2.54 -18.77
CA GLN A 66 -24.47 -3.13 -17.85
C GLN A 66 -24.30 -4.64 -17.90
N ALA A 67 -23.88 -5.22 -16.78
CA ALA A 67 -23.70 -6.65 -16.69
C ALA A 67 -25.05 -7.35 -16.79
N MET A 68 -25.17 -8.29 -17.73
CA MET A 68 -26.37 -9.11 -17.91
C MET A 68 -26.33 -10.33 -16.99
N CYS A 69 -27.52 -10.80 -16.57
CA CYS A 69 -27.62 -11.96 -15.69
C CYS A 69 -27.24 -13.25 -16.45
N GLN A 70 -26.45 -14.12 -15.81
CA GLN A 70 -26.01 -15.39 -16.41
C GLN A 70 -27.13 -16.41 -16.61
N GLU A 71 -28.19 -16.33 -15.80
CA GLU A 71 -29.36 -17.23 -15.89
C GLU A 71 -30.50 -16.63 -16.72
N HIS A 72 -30.52 -15.29 -16.83
CA HIS A 72 -31.59 -14.54 -17.49
C HIS A 72 -30.96 -13.51 -18.44
N GLU A 73 -30.60 -13.95 -19.65
CA GLU A 73 -29.80 -13.18 -20.60
C GLU A 73 -30.43 -11.84 -21.03
N GLU A 74 -31.75 -11.71 -20.94
CA GLU A 74 -32.51 -10.50 -21.26
C GLU A 74 -32.59 -9.49 -20.10
N GLU A 75 -32.16 -9.87 -18.89
CA GLU A 75 -32.31 -9.06 -17.68
C GLU A 75 -30.97 -8.49 -17.20
N GLU A 76 -30.97 -7.19 -16.92
CA GLU A 76 -29.83 -6.50 -16.36
C GLU A 76 -29.65 -6.83 -14.87
N VAL A 77 -28.39 -6.94 -14.44
CA VAL A 77 -28.04 -7.11 -13.03
C VAL A 77 -28.08 -5.75 -12.34
N ASN A 78 -29.17 -5.47 -11.62
CA ASN A 78 -29.42 -4.19 -10.95
C ASN A 78 -29.88 -4.33 -9.49
N ILE A 79 -29.99 -5.55 -8.98
CA ILE A 79 -30.40 -5.85 -7.60
C ILE A 79 -29.25 -6.51 -6.85
N TYR A 80 -28.98 -6.09 -5.63
CA TYR A 80 -28.04 -6.76 -4.73
C TYR A 80 -28.79 -7.58 -3.69
N CYS A 81 -28.54 -8.87 -3.64
CA CYS A 81 -29.08 -9.72 -2.59
C CYS A 81 -28.21 -9.63 -1.34
N VAL A 82 -28.75 -9.05 -0.27
CA VAL A 82 -28.05 -8.87 1.00
C VAL A 82 -27.84 -10.22 1.69
N THR A 83 -28.85 -11.08 1.65
CA THR A 83 -28.80 -12.42 2.28
C THR A 83 -27.66 -13.29 1.76
N HIS A 84 -27.42 -13.28 0.46
CA HIS A 84 -26.38 -14.09 -0.20
C HIS A 84 -25.13 -13.27 -0.57
N SER A 85 -25.17 -11.95 -0.38
CA SER A 85 -24.10 -11.01 -0.75
C SER A 85 -23.67 -11.08 -2.22
N VAL A 86 -24.63 -11.32 -3.12
CA VAL A 86 -24.39 -11.45 -4.57
C VAL A 86 -25.28 -10.51 -5.39
N PRO A 87 -24.80 -9.99 -6.53
CA PRO A 87 -25.62 -9.23 -7.46
C PRO A 87 -26.55 -10.16 -8.26
N THR A 88 -27.77 -9.71 -8.52
CA THR A 88 -28.91 -10.47 -9.08
C THR A 88 -29.75 -9.58 -10.00
N CYS A 89 -30.68 -10.17 -10.74
CA CYS A 89 -31.65 -9.44 -11.57
C CYS A 89 -33.09 -9.56 -11.07
N SER A 90 -34.01 -8.87 -11.73
CA SER A 90 -35.45 -8.87 -11.41
C SER A 90 -36.03 -10.28 -11.43
N MET A 91 -35.67 -11.11 -12.41
CA MET A 91 -36.17 -12.48 -12.53
C MET A 91 -35.66 -13.39 -11.40
N CYS A 92 -34.39 -13.26 -11.00
CA CYS A 92 -33.84 -13.97 -9.84
C CYS A 92 -34.62 -13.63 -8.54
N LYS A 93 -35.04 -12.37 -8.39
CA LYS A 93 -35.80 -11.89 -7.23
C LYS A 93 -37.28 -12.27 -7.28
N VAL A 94 -37.96 -12.15 -8.41
CA VAL A 94 -39.43 -12.33 -8.46
C VAL A 94 -39.82 -13.80 -8.63
N PHE A 95 -39.06 -14.56 -9.41
CA PHE A 95 -39.39 -15.95 -9.77
C PHE A 95 -38.26 -16.94 -9.50
N GLY A 96 -37.04 -16.48 -9.23
CA GLY A 96 -35.86 -17.33 -9.05
C GLY A 96 -35.57 -17.71 -7.59
N ALA A 97 -34.31 -18.05 -7.34
CA ALA A 97 -33.84 -18.54 -6.04
C ALA A 97 -33.81 -17.48 -4.92
N HIS A 98 -34.05 -16.20 -5.24
CA HIS A 98 -33.92 -15.08 -4.28
C HIS A 98 -35.27 -14.45 -3.88
N GLN A 99 -36.39 -15.16 -4.08
CA GLN A 99 -37.75 -14.71 -3.77
C GLN A 99 -37.91 -14.18 -2.35
N ASP A 100 -37.48 -14.95 -1.36
CA ASP A 100 -37.61 -14.60 0.06
C ASP A 100 -36.39 -13.87 0.63
N CYS A 101 -35.42 -13.52 -0.22
CA CYS A 101 -34.20 -12.85 0.23
C CYS A 101 -34.41 -11.34 0.42
N GLU A 102 -33.69 -10.77 1.38
CA GLU A 102 -33.55 -9.33 1.50
C GLU A 102 -32.67 -8.80 0.37
N VAL A 103 -33.14 -7.76 -0.31
CA VAL A 103 -32.46 -7.17 -1.47
C VAL A 103 -32.48 -5.66 -1.41
N ALA A 104 -31.48 -5.04 -2.04
CA ALA A 104 -31.37 -3.60 -2.19
C ALA A 104 -30.95 -3.25 -3.63
N PRO A 105 -31.15 -2.01 -4.09
CA PRO A 105 -30.65 -1.58 -5.40
C PRO A 105 -29.12 -1.70 -5.47
N LEU A 106 -28.60 -2.36 -6.50
CA LEU A 106 -27.17 -2.62 -6.65
C LEU A 106 -26.35 -1.33 -6.67
N LYS A 107 -26.86 -0.30 -7.37
CA LYS A 107 -26.22 1.01 -7.42
C LYS A 107 -26.04 1.64 -6.04
N SER A 108 -27.03 1.49 -5.16
CA SER A 108 -26.95 2.01 -3.80
C SER A 108 -25.90 1.27 -2.99
N MET A 109 -25.92 -0.07 -3.02
CA MET A 109 -24.95 -0.90 -2.30
C MET A 109 -23.52 -0.66 -2.78
N TYR A 110 -23.32 -0.57 -4.10
CA TYR A 110 -22.03 -0.22 -4.67
C TYR A 110 -21.54 1.15 -4.18
N GLN A 111 -22.39 2.17 -4.21
CA GLN A 111 -21.99 3.51 -3.75
C GLN A 111 -21.65 3.50 -2.26
N THR A 112 -22.47 2.88 -1.42
CA THR A 112 -22.19 2.75 0.02
C THR A 112 -20.87 2.03 0.29
N GLN A 113 -20.64 0.86 -0.32
CA GLN A 113 -19.38 0.13 -0.14
C GLN A 113 -18.18 0.92 -0.68
N LYS A 114 -18.35 1.61 -1.81
CA LYS A 114 -17.31 2.47 -2.39
C LYS A 114 -16.96 3.62 -1.45
N THR A 115 -17.95 4.28 -0.85
CA THR A 115 -17.72 5.37 0.10
C THR A 115 -17.04 4.86 1.35
N GLU A 116 -17.51 3.74 1.93
CA GLU A 116 -16.90 3.14 3.12
C GLU A 116 -15.42 2.78 2.90
N LEU A 117 -15.10 2.16 1.77
CA LEU A 117 -13.72 1.86 1.41
C LEU A 117 -12.88 3.12 1.19
N THR A 118 -13.45 4.12 0.52
CA THR A 118 -12.76 5.40 0.25
C THR A 118 -12.45 6.13 1.55
N ASP A 119 -13.42 6.19 2.48
CA ASP A 119 -13.27 6.80 3.80
C ASP A 119 -12.25 6.02 4.65
N GLY A 120 -12.29 4.68 4.59
CA GLY A 120 -11.30 3.82 5.22
C GLY A 120 -9.88 4.10 4.74
N ILE A 121 -9.69 4.25 3.42
CA ILE A 121 -8.39 4.62 2.83
C ILE A 121 -7.98 6.01 3.31
N ALA A 122 -8.88 7.00 3.29
CA ALA A 122 -8.58 8.36 3.73
C ALA A 122 -8.11 8.40 5.20
N MET A 123 -8.77 7.64 6.09
CA MET A 123 -8.34 7.50 7.48
C MET A 123 -6.94 6.87 7.59
N MET A 124 -6.65 5.84 6.80
CA MET A 124 -5.33 5.20 6.79
C MET A 124 -4.22 6.14 6.30
N VAL A 125 -4.51 6.94 5.28
CA VAL A 125 -3.58 7.98 4.80
C VAL A 125 -3.32 9.01 5.91
N GLY A 126 -4.36 9.52 6.56
CA GLY A 126 -4.21 10.47 7.67
C GLY A 126 -3.41 9.88 8.85
N ASN A 127 -3.60 8.60 9.17
CA ASN A 127 -2.80 7.91 10.19
C ASN A 127 -1.32 7.81 9.79
N ASN A 128 -1.03 7.49 8.53
CA ASN A 128 0.34 7.47 8.02
C ASN A 128 0.99 8.84 8.12
N ASP A 129 0.30 9.91 7.72
CA ASP A 129 0.81 11.28 7.83
C ASP A 129 1.13 11.65 9.28
N ARG A 130 0.26 11.27 10.22
CA ARG A 130 0.50 11.49 11.65
C ARG A 130 1.74 10.74 12.14
N ILE A 131 1.92 9.49 11.74
CA ILE A 131 3.10 8.69 12.09
C ILE A 131 4.37 9.33 11.49
N GLN A 132 4.33 9.80 10.24
CA GLN A 132 5.46 10.50 9.62
C GLN A 132 5.81 11.79 10.35
N GLY A 133 4.82 12.52 10.87
CA GLY A 133 5.03 13.69 11.74
C GLY A 133 5.78 13.33 13.02
N ILE A 134 5.37 12.27 13.71
CA ILE A 134 6.05 11.77 14.92
C ILE A 134 7.48 11.33 14.61
N ILE A 135 7.68 10.60 13.51
CA ILE A 135 9.03 10.17 13.07
C ILE A 135 9.93 11.39 12.83
N SER A 136 9.40 12.45 12.21
CA SER A 136 10.14 13.67 11.94
C SER A 136 10.56 14.38 13.23
N GLN A 137 9.65 14.50 14.20
CA GLN A 137 9.95 15.08 15.51
C GLN A 137 10.99 14.27 16.30
N LEU A 138 10.89 12.93 16.26
CA LEU A 138 11.88 12.05 16.88
C LEU A 138 13.27 12.24 16.25
N LYS A 139 13.34 12.34 14.92
CA LYS A 139 14.61 12.59 14.21
C LYS A 139 15.23 13.93 14.61
N GLU A 140 14.44 15.00 14.67
CA GLU A 140 14.91 16.33 15.08
C GLU A 140 15.40 16.34 16.53
N THR A 141 14.67 15.66 17.42
CA THR A 141 15.05 15.53 18.83
C THR A 141 16.39 14.78 18.96
N CYS A 142 16.57 13.67 18.24
CA CYS A 142 17.83 12.94 18.22
C CYS A 142 19.00 13.82 17.72
N GLN A 143 18.81 14.54 16.61
CA GLN A 143 19.84 15.45 16.08
C GLN A 143 20.21 16.54 17.10
N THR A 144 19.22 17.09 17.79
CA THR A 144 19.46 18.09 18.85
C THR A 144 20.30 17.51 19.99
N ILE A 145 19.99 16.28 20.42
CA ILE A 145 20.75 15.59 21.48
C ILE A 145 22.18 15.28 21.01
N GLU A 146 22.38 14.84 19.77
CA GLU A 146 23.70 14.56 19.22
C GLU A 146 24.61 15.79 19.21
N VAL A 147 24.07 16.98 18.90
CA VAL A 147 24.84 18.24 18.86
C VAL A 147 25.04 18.82 20.26
N THR A 148 24.01 18.78 21.12
CA THR A 148 24.07 19.41 22.45
C THR A 148 24.71 18.51 23.50
N GLY A 149 24.60 17.19 23.36
CA GLY A 149 25.13 16.20 24.31
C GLY A 149 26.61 16.40 24.64
N PRO A 150 27.52 16.50 23.64
CA PRO A 150 28.93 16.76 23.89
C PRO A 150 29.19 18.08 24.62
N VAL A 151 28.40 19.11 24.33
CA VAL A 151 28.51 20.43 24.97
C VAL A 151 28.15 20.33 26.46
N TRP A 152 27.07 19.63 26.80
CA TRP A 152 26.68 19.39 28.19
C TRP A 152 27.69 18.54 28.94
N GLN A 153 28.26 17.52 28.31
CA GLN A 153 29.34 16.70 28.90
C GLN A 153 30.59 17.53 29.18
N HIS A 154 31.02 18.36 28.22
CA HIS A 154 32.17 19.23 28.38
C HIS A 154 31.95 20.28 29.48
N LEU A 155 30.79 20.94 29.51
CA LEU A 155 30.42 21.88 30.56
C LEU A 155 30.41 21.22 31.95
N SER A 156 29.82 20.02 32.05
CA SER A 156 29.81 19.25 33.30
C SER A 156 31.24 18.93 33.78
N PHE A 157 32.11 18.49 32.88
CA PHE A 157 33.53 18.24 33.19
C PHE A 157 34.25 19.51 33.67
N CYS A 158 34.09 20.64 32.96
CA CYS A 158 34.69 21.92 33.35
C CYS A 158 34.21 22.40 34.72
N LEU A 159 32.91 22.27 35.03
CA LEU A 159 32.35 22.64 36.33
C LEU A 159 32.88 21.74 37.46
N CYS A 160 33.01 20.44 37.22
CA CYS A 160 33.59 19.53 38.21
C CYS A 160 35.07 19.87 38.47
N LEU A 161 35.84 20.11 37.40
CA LEU A 161 37.24 20.46 37.50
C LEU A 161 37.46 21.78 38.26
N SER A 162 36.66 22.81 38.00
CA SER A 162 36.76 24.10 38.70
C SER A 162 36.48 23.97 40.20
N VAL A 163 35.46 23.20 40.58
CA VAL A 163 35.16 22.90 42.00
C VAL A 163 36.33 22.17 42.68
N CYS A 164 36.90 21.15 42.03
CA CYS A 164 38.05 20.41 42.54
C CYS A 164 39.30 21.30 42.71
N LEU A 165 39.58 22.18 41.74
CA LEU A 165 40.68 23.14 41.79
C LEU A 165 40.52 24.14 42.95
N SER A 166 39.32 24.70 43.12
CA SER A 166 39.02 25.61 44.24
C SER A 166 39.16 24.92 45.60
N HIS A 167 38.71 23.66 45.72
CA HIS A 167 38.88 22.89 46.94
C HIS A 167 40.37 22.61 47.24
N ARG A 168 41.18 22.29 46.22
CA ARG A 168 42.61 22.08 46.39
C ARG A 168 43.37 23.34 46.83
N GLN A 169 43.06 24.49 46.24
CA GLN A 169 43.70 25.76 46.63
C GLN A 169 43.33 26.17 48.06
N THR A 170 42.09 25.94 48.48
CA THR A 170 41.64 26.24 49.85
C THR A 170 42.22 25.30 50.89
N THR A 171 42.50 24.04 50.56
CA THR A 171 43.20 23.11 51.47
C THR A 171 44.70 23.40 51.56
N GLU A 172 45.36 23.73 50.44
CA GLU A 172 46.79 24.08 50.44
C GLU A 172 47.06 25.41 51.19
N THR A 173 46.22 26.42 51.00
CA THR A 173 46.34 27.70 51.75
C THR A 173 46.07 27.55 53.25
N ARG A 174 45.22 26.60 53.66
CA ARG A 174 44.98 26.28 55.07
C ARG A 174 46.10 25.48 55.73
N MET A 175 46.90 24.74 54.97
CA MET A 175 48.05 23.99 55.50
C MET A 175 49.31 24.85 55.68
N LEU A 176 49.36 26.02 55.04
CA LEU A 176 50.50 26.95 55.08
C LEU A 176 50.37 28.07 56.13
N LEU A 177 49.26 28.10 56.90
CA LEU A 177 49.00 29.02 58.02
C LEU A 177 49.02 28.24 59.34
#